data_AF-V7I6A7-F1
#
_entry.id   AF-V7I6A7-F1
#
_cell.length_a   1.000
_cell.length_b   1.000
_cell.length_c   1.000
_cell.angle_alpha   90.00
_cell.angle_beta   90.00
_cell.angle_gamma   90.00
#
_symmetry.space_group_name_H-M   'P 1'
#
loop_
_entity.id
_entity.type
_entity.pdbx_description
1 polymer ?
#
loop_
_entity_poly.entity_id
_entity_poly.type
_entity_poly.pdbx_seq_one_letter_code
_entity_poly.pdbx_strand_id
1 'polypeptide(L)'
;MDERIFEEVARQLKSLHNASYELIREGRYDEAGRLLISAGEISSLTGYRDGMGMSCMSLSNLEAIKGDCMKAIGYARASFEYLEKGSDRTRAEELLDRLSVAAVKLGMEKERNGCFGEALSLYSAALPRLEGKRREAVEREISLLEGVQNG
;
A
#
# COMPACT_ATOMS: atom_id res chain seq x y z
N MET A 1 -13.83 24.12 -4.31
CA MET A 1 -12.70 24.74 -3.59
C MET A 1 -12.33 26.00 -4.34
N ASP A 2 -11.98 27.09 -3.64
CA ASP A 2 -11.40 28.28 -4.28
C ASP A 2 -10.05 27.92 -4.93
N GLU A 3 -9.77 28.47 -6.12
CA GLU A 3 -8.57 28.15 -6.91
C GLU A 3 -7.28 28.49 -6.15
N ARG A 4 -7.24 29.60 -5.42
CA ARG A 4 -6.06 29.98 -4.62
C ARG A 4 -5.85 29.04 -3.44
N ILE A 5 -6.94 28.62 -2.81
CA ILE A 5 -6.89 27.62 -1.73
C ILE A 5 -6.37 26.29 -2.28
N PHE A 6 -6.84 25.88 -3.47
CA PHE A 6 -6.36 24.65 -4.12
C PHE A 6 -4.87 24.72 -4.45
N GLU A 7 -4.40 25.83 -5.03
CA GLU A 7 -2.98 26.03 -5.33
C GLU A 7 -2.10 26.01 -4.06
N GLU A 8 -2.57 26.62 -2.97
CA GLU A 8 -1.88 26.58 -1.68
C GLU A 8 -1.76 25.15 -1.15
N VAL A 9 -2.87 24.42 -1.15
CA VAL A 9 -2.93 23.02 -0.72
C VAL A 9 -1.99 22.18 -1.58
N ALA A 10 -2.06 22.29 -2.91
CA ALA A 10 -1.21 21.54 -3.83
C ALA A 10 0.29 21.82 -3.57
N ARG A 11 0.66 23.09 -3.30
CA ARG A 11 2.04 23.47 -2.98
C ARG A 11 2.50 22.90 -1.65
N GLN A 12 1.66 22.97 -0.62
CA GLN A 12 1.95 22.43 0.70
C GLN A 12 2.15 20.91 0.63
N LEU A 13 1.26 20.19 -0.08
CA LEU A 13 1.37 18.75 -0.30
C LEU A 13 2.67 18.39 -1.02
N LYS A 14 3.01 19.10 -2.09
CA LYS A 14 4.28 18.91 -2.80
C LYS A 14 5.49 19.10 -1.88
N SER A 15 5.46 20.11 -1.02
CA SER A 15 6.53 20.36 -0.05
C SER A 15 6.69 19.20 0.94
N LEU A 16 5.58 18.71 1.50
CA LEU A 16 5.57 17.57 2.42
C LEU A 16 6.10 16.29 1.77
N HIS A 17 5.67 16.00 0.53
CA HIS A 17 6.17 14.86 -0.23
C HIS A 17 7.68 14.96 -0.51
N ASN A 18 8.16 16.11 -0.95
CA ASN A 18 9.60 16.30 -1.19
C ASN A 18 10.43 16.15 0.08
N ALA A 19 9.98 16.75 1.19
CA ALA A 19 10.65 16.60 2.48
C ALA A 19 10.64 15.14 2.97
N SER A 20 9.53 14.42 2.77
CA SER A 20 9.47 12.99 3.10
C SER A 20 10.45 12.15 2.29
N TYR A 21 10.67 12.49 1.02
CA TYR A 21 11.60 11.78 0.15
C TYR A 21 13.05 11.95 0.63
N GLU A 22 13.45 13.16 1.02
CA GLU A 22 14.78 13.40 1.59
C GLU A 22 14.97 12.66 2.92
N LEU A 23 13.96 12.65 3.80
CA LEU A 23 13.98 11.87 5.04
C LEU A 23 14.13 10.36 4.77
N ILE A 24 13.46 9.82 3.74
CA ILE A 24 13.62 8.41 3.33
C ILE A 24 15.05 8.13 2.89
N ARG A 25 15.68 9.04 2.14
CA ARG A 25 17.08 8.90 1.71
C ARG A 25 18.06 8.93 2.88
N GLU A 26 17.72 9.67 3.94
CA GLU A 26 18.47 9.71 5.20
C GLU A 26 18.18 8.51 6.12
N GLY A 27 17.26 7.60 5.75
CA GLY A 27 16.84 6.47 6.60
C GLY A 27 15.89 6.86 7.74
N ARG A 28 15.39 8.09 7.76
CA ARG A 28 14.50 8.65 8.80
C ARG A 28 13.03 8.33 8.49
N TYR A 29 12.72 7.03 8.43
CA TYR A 29 11.44 6.53 7.92
C TYR A 29 10.22 6.96 8.74
N ASP A 30 10.31 6.98 10.07
CA ASP A 30 9.17 7.37 10.90
C ASP A 30 8.84 8.86 10.76
N GLU A 31 9.85 9.70 10.53
CA GLU A 31 9.65 11.13 10.27
C GLU A 31 9.01 11.35 8.90
N ALA A 32 9.51 10.63 7.88
CA ALA A 32 8.90 10.64 6.55
C ALA A 32 7.43 10.20 6.59
N GLY A 33 7.14 9.14 7.34
CA GLY A 33 5.78 8.63 7.53
C GLY A 33 4.85 9.68 8.14
N ARG A 34 5.30 10.43 9.15
CA ARG A 34 4.51 11.53 9.73
C ARG A 34 4.18 12.61 8.71
N LEU A 35 5.14 13.02 7.87
CA LEU A 35 4.88 14.02 6.83
C LEU A 35 3.86 13.53 5.79
N LEU A 36 3.96 12.26 5.39
CA LEU A 36 3.02 11.66 4.43
C LEU A 36 1.61 11.49 5.02
N ILE A 37 1.50 11.15 6.31
CA ILE A 37 0.21 11.12 7.02
C ILE A 37 -0.40 12.53 7.04
N SER A 38 0.37 13.56 7.42
CA SER A 38 -0.12 14.94 7.40
C SER A 38 -0.53 15.41 6.00
N ALA A 39 0.18 15.00 4.94
CA ALA A 39 -0.23 15.27 3.57
C ALA A 39 -1.59 14.61 3.22
N GLY A 40 -1.80 13.37 3.67
CA GLY A 40 -3.08 12.68 3.54
C GLY A 40 -4.21 13.36 4.29
N GLU A 41 -3.96 13.82 5.52
CA GLU A 41 -4.93 14.54 6.35
C GLU A 41 -5.35 15.88 5.72
N ILE A 42 -4.39 16.67 5.22
CA ILE A 42 -4.68 17.93 4.51
C ILE A 42 -5.53 17.64 3.27
N SER A 43 -5.16 16.62 2.49
CA SER A 43 -5.92 16.21 1.30
C SER A 43 -7.34 15.78 1.65
N SER A 44 -7.51 15.05 2.76
CA SER A 44 -8.81 14.62 3.25
C SER A 44 -9.69 15.81 3.70
N LEU A 45 -9.12 16.72 4.50
CA LEU A 45 -9.83 17.91 5.01
C LEU A 45 -10.29 18.84 3.88
N THR A 46 -9.56 18.85 2.77
CA THR A 46 -9.85 19.69 1.60
C THR A 46 -10.67 18.96 0.54
N GLY A 47 -10.94 17.66 0.71
CA GLY A 47 -11.63 16.84 -0.29
C GLY A 47 -10.81 16.57 -1.55
N TYR A 48 -9.49 16.76 -1.51
CA TYR A 48 -8.61 16.54 -2.65
C TYR A 48 -8.24 15.05 -2.78
N ARG A 49 -9.10 14.29 -3.50
CA ARG A 49 -8.97 12.84 -3.64
C ARG A 49 -7.62 12.39 -4.24
N ASP A 50 -7.14 13.03 -5.30
CA ASP A 50 -5.85 12.65 -5.88
C ASP A 50 -4.68 12.89 -4.91
N GLY A 51 -4.75 13.94 -4.08
CA GLY A 51 -3.80 14.18 -2.99
C GLY A 51 -3.78 13.05 -1.95
N MET A 52 -4.96 12.52 -1.60
CA MET A 52 -5.07 11.34 -0.74
C MET A 52 -4.44 10.12 -1.41
N GLY A 53 -4.71 9.91 -2.69
CA GLY A 53 -4.13 8.84 -3.49
C GLY A 53 -2.61 8.88 -3.52
N MET A 54 -2.01 10.03 -3.84
CA MET A 54 -0.56 10.21 -3.84
C MET A 54 0.07 9.99 -2.45
N SER A 55 -0.59 10.42 -1.39
CA SER A 55 -0.17 10.18 -0.01
C SER A 55 -0.16 8.69 0.32
N CYS A 56 -1.23 7.97 -0.03
CA CYS A 56 -1.31 6.51 0.11
C CYS A 56 -0.24 5.79 -0.72
N MET A 57 0.00 6.17 -1.98
CA MET A 57 1.06 5.56 -2.80
C MET A 57 2.44 5.72 -2.16
N SER A 58 2.71 6.90 -1.60
CA SER A 58 3.98 7.19 -0.93
C SER A 58 4.15 6.39 0.36
N LEU A 59 3.09 6.28 1.17
CA LEU A 59 3.07 5.45 2.38
C LEU A 59 3.24 3.96 2.05
N SER A 60 2.65 3.50 0.95
CA SER A 60 2.83 2.13 0.47
C SER A 60 4.29 1.81 0.17
N ASN A 61 4.97 2.70 -0.56
CA ASN A 61 6.40 2.56 -0.85
C ASN A 61 7.25 2.61 0.43
N LEU A 62 6.92 3.50 1.37
CA LEU A 62 7.62 3.60 2.65
C LEU A 62 7.52 2.30 3.47
N GLU A 63 6.32 1.74 3.60
CA GLU A 63 6.11 0.49 4.33
C GLU A 63 6.77 -0.70 3.61
N ALA A 64 6.80 -0.69 2.27
CA ALA A 64 7.55 -1.68 1.50
C ALA A 64 9.07 -1.61 1.78
N ILE A 65 9.64 -0.40 1.90
CA ILE A 65 11.05 -0.20 2.29
C ILE A 65 11.31 -0.72 3.72
N LYS A 66 10.36 -0.52 4.63
CA LYS A 66 10.42 -1.02 6.02
C LYS A 66 10.20 -2.54 6.13
N GLY A 67 9.80 -3.20 5.04
CA GLY A 67 9.49 -4.63 5.00
C GLY A 67 8.09 -4.99 5.50
N ASP A 68 7.23 -4.01 5.80
CA ASP A 68 5.84 -4.25 6.21
C ASP A 68 4.94 -4.42 4.97
N CYS A 69 4.99 -5.62 4.39
CA CYS A 69 4.27 -5.95 3.17
C CYS A 69 2.74 -5.78 3.31
N MET A 70 2.18 -6.07 4.47
CA MET A 70 0.74 -5.95 4.72
C MET A 70 0.27 -4.50 4.71
N LYS A 71 0.97 -3.60 5.41
CA LYS A 71 0.65 -2.17 5.36
C LYS A 71 0.89 -1.60 3.96
N ALA A 72 1.97 -2.02 3.30
CA ALA A 72 2.24 -1.60 1.93
C ALA A 72 1.06 -1.91 0.99
N ILE A 73 0.51 -3.14 1.04
CA ILE A 73 -0.68 -3.53 0.26
C ILE A 73 -1.90 -2.69 0.64
N GLY A 74 -2.14 -2.49 1.94
CA GLY A 74 -3.25 -1.67 2.43
C GLY A 74 -3.23 -0.27 1.82
N TYR A 75 -2.07 0.39 1.87
CA TYR A 75 -1.90 1.72 1.28
C TYR A 75 -1.94 1.73 -0.25
N ALA A 76 -1.40 0.72 -0.94
CA ALA A 76 -1.46 0.65 -2.41
C ALA A 76 -2.91 0.52 -2.90
N ARG A 77 -3.72 -0.29 -2.21
CA ARG A 77 -5.16 -0.43 -2.50
C ARG A 77 -5.91 0.88 -2.27
N ALA A 78 -5.68 1.54 -1.13
CA ALA A 78 -6.28 2.86 -0.88
C ALA A 78 -5.88 3.88 -1.95
N SER A 79 -4.63 3.87 -2.39
CA SER A 79 -4.16 4.72 -3.49
C SER A 79 -4.93 4.48 -4.78
N PHE A 80 -5.12 3.21 -5.15
CA PHE A 80 -5.87 2.84 -6.36
C PHE A 80 -7.36 3.24 -6.28
N GLU A 81 -7.95 3.20 -5.09
CA GLU A 81 -9.34 3.61 -4.87
C GLU A 81 -9.53 5.14 -4.91
N TYR A 82 -8.54 5.91 -4.46
CA TYR A 82 -8.62 7.38 -4.48
C TYR A 82 -8.36 7.98 -5.87
N LEU A 83 -7.38 7.46 -6.60
CA LEU A 83 -6.96 8.00 -7.90
C LEU A 83 -7.95 7.59 -8.99
N GLU A 84 -8.67 8.53 -9.58
CA GLU A 84 -9.77 8.19 -10.49
C GLU A 84 -9.31 7.68 -11.86
N LYS A 85 -8.26 8.26 -12.43
CA LYS A 85 -7.75 7.93 -13.77
C LYS A 85 -6.33 8.45 -14.01
N GLY A 86 -5.74 8.05 -15.13
CA GLY A 86 -4.45 8.56 -15.60
C GLY A 86 -3.26 7.78 -15.05
N SER A 87 -2.06 8.33 -15.28
CA SER A 87 -0.80 7.64 -15.03
C SER A 87 -0.59 7.24 -13.57
N ASP A 88 -1.08 8.05 -12.62
CA ASP A 88 -0.89 7.75 -11.20
C ASP A 88 -1.78 6.60 -10.75
N ARG A 89 -3.00 6.48 -11.28
CA ARG A 89 -3.85 5.30 -11.04
C ARG A 89 -3.20 4.03 -11.59
N THR A 90 -2.64 4.09 -12.81
CA THR A 90 -1.89 2.96 -13.40
C THR A 90 -0.69 2.58 -12.55
N ARG A 91 0.07 3.57 -12.04
CA ARG A 91 1.21 3.31 -11.14
C ARG A 91 0.77 2.67 -9.82
N ALA A 92 -0.34 3.11 -9.25
CA ALA A 92 -0.90 2.51 -8.04
C ALA A 92 -1.34 1.07 -8.27
N GLU A 93 -1.95 0.79 -9.43
CA GLU A 93 -2.30 -0.57 -9.85
C GLU A 93 -1.07 -1.47 -10.00
N GLU A 94 -0.05 -1.03 -10.74
CA GLU A 94 1.20 -1.77 -10.92
C GLU A 94 1.93 -2.01 -9.59
N LEU A 95 1.89 -1.04 -8.67
CA LEU A 95 2.44 -1.19 -7.33
C LEU A 95 1.68 -2.27 -6.54
N LEU A 96 0.35 -2.22 -6.56
CA LEU A 96 -0.50 -3.19 -5.88
C LEU A 96 -0.29 -4.61 -6.42
N ASP A 97 -0.16 -4.78 -7.74
CA ASP A 97 0.11 -6.07 -8.36
C ASP A 97 1.48 -6.63 -7.96
N ARG A 98 2.52 -5.78 -7.99
CA ARG A 98 3.87 -6.16 -7.57
C ARG A 98 3.90 -6.58 -6.10
N LEU A 99 3.25 -5.82 -5.23
CA LEU A 99 3.16 -6.13 -3.80
C LEU A 99 2.37 -7.42 -3.56
N SER A 100 1.30 -7.67 -4.31
CA SER A 100 0.52 -8.90 -4.18
C SER A 100 1.35 -10.14 -4.55
N VAL A 101 2.16 -10.06 -5.62
CA VAL A 101 3.10 -11.13 -5.97
C VAL A 101 4.18 -11.32 -4.89
N ALA A 102 4.68 -10.22 -4.31
CA ALA A 102 5.64 -10.29 -3.20
C ALA A 102 5.03 -10.93 -1.95
N ALA A 103 3.77 -10.59 -1.62
CA ALA A 103 3.05 -11.17 -0.49
C ALA A 103 2.82 -12.67 -0.65
N VAL A 104 2.52 -13.18 -1.85
CA VAL A 104 2.47 -14.63 -2.08
C VAL A 104 3.80 -15.30 -1.75
N LYS A 105 4.92 -14.75 -2.23
CA LYS A 105 6.25 -15.32 -1.95
C LYS A 105 6.57 -15.30 -0.46
N LEU A 106 6.26 -14.21 0.24
CA LEU A 106 6.45 -14.08 1.67
C LEU A 106 5.52 -15.03 2.45
N GLY A 107 4.29 -15.22 1.98
CA GLY A 107 3.34 -16.18 2.54
C GLY A 107 3.88 -17.60 2.50
N MET A 108 4.45 -18.02 1.36
CA MET A 108 5.10 -19.33 1.21
C MET A 108 6.32 -19.51 2.12
N GLU A 109 7.05 -18.43 2.41
CA GLU A 109 8.15 -18.47 3.38
C GLU A 109 7.63 -18.61 4.81
N LYS A 110 6.62 -17.82 5.18
CA LYS A 110 5.98 -17.88 6.50
C LYS A 110 5.37 -19.25 6.77
N GLU A 111 4.70 -19.82 5.80
CA GLU A 111 4.13 -21.16 5.88
C GLU A 111 5.20 -22.24 6.13
N ARG A 112 6.31 -22.20 5.36
CA ARG A 112 7.44 -23.13 5.57
C ARG A 112 8.07 -23.02 6.96
N ASN A 113 7.99 -21.84 7.56
CA ASN A 113 8.48 -21.57 8.91
C ASN A 113 7.44 -21.84 10.01
N GLY A 114 6.26 -22.37 9.65
CA GLY A 114 5.17 -22.65 10.60
C GLY A 114 4.37 -21.40 11.04
N CYS A 115 4.64 -20.24 10.47
CA CYS A 115 3.92 -18.99 10.73
C CYS A 115 2.60 -18.93 9.95
N PHE A 116 1.71 -19.90 10.17
CA PHE A 116 0.50 -20.10 9.36
C PHE A 116 -0.47 -18.91 9.37
N GLY A 117 -0.62 -18.20 10.49
CA GLY A 117 -1.48 -17.02 10.57
C GLY A 117 -0.97 -15.84 9.72
N GLU A 118 0.35 -15.63 9.69
CA GLU A 118 0.97 -14.62 8.84
C GLU A 118 0.87 -15.02 7.37
N ALA A 119 1.11 -16.29 7.05
CA ALA A 119 0.96 -16.81 5.69
C ALA A 119 -0.46 -16.61 5.16
N LEU A 120 -1.48 -17.00 5.95
CA LEU A 120 -2.89 -16.83 5.62
C LEU A 120 -3.22 -15.35 5.38
N SER A 121 -2.72 -14.44 6.24
CA SER A 121 -2.94 -13.01 6.07
C SER A 121 -2.36 -12.47 4.77
N LEU A 122 -1.15 -12.90 4.41
CA LEU A 122 -0.46 -12.50 3.18
C LEU A 122 -1.16 -13.04 1.92
N TYR A 123 -1.56 -14.31 1.94
CA TYR A 123 -2.31 -14.92 0.85
C TYR A 123 -3.65 -14.24 0.63
N SER A 124 -4.42 -14.02 1.70
CA SER A 124 -5.71 -13.33 1.64
C SER A 124 -5.58 -11.88 1.15
N ALA A 125 -4.51 -11.18 1.54
CA ALA A 125 -4.24 -9.83 1.07
C ALA A 125 -3.90 -9.78 -0.42
N ALA A 126 -3.17 -10.78 -0.94
CA ALA A 126 -2.76 -10.85 -2.34
C ALA A 126 -3.87 -11.35 -3.27
N LEU A 127 -4.73 -12.26 -2.78
CA LEU A 127 -5.70 -13.01 -3.58
C LEU A 127 -6.54 -12.16 -4.56
N PRO A 128 -7.07 -10.97 -4.19
CA PRO A 128 -7.89 -10.16 -5.09
C PRO A 128 -7.17 -9.68 -6.37
N ARG A 129 -5.84 -9.75 -6.40
CA ARG A 129 -5.00 -9.33 -7.53
C ARG A 129 -4.41 -10.49 -8.33
N LEU A 130 -4.74 -11.73 -7.95
CA LEU A 130 -4.24 -12.92 -8.62
C LEU A 130 -5.25 -13.42 -9.65
N GLU A 131 -4.72 -13.99 -10.73
CA GLU A 131 -5.52 -14.58 -11.80
C GLU A 131 -5.00 -15.97 -12.20
N GLY A 132 -5.89 -16.74 -12.83
CA GLY A 132 -5.61 -18.07 -13.36
C GLY A 132 -5.02 -19.03 -12.33
N LYS A 133 -4.05 -19.84 -12.77
CA LYS A 133 -3.41 -20.88 -11.95
C LYS A 133 -2.82 -20.38 -10.64
N ARG A 134 -2.34 -19.12 -10.60
CA ARG A 134 -1.75 -18.55 -9.38
C ARG A 134 -2.83 -18.29 -8.34
N ARG A 135 -3.99 -17.77 -8.77
CA ARG A 135 -5.15 -17.57 -7.89
C ARG A 135 -5.63 -18.91 -7.31
N GLU A 136 -5.86 -19.89 -8.17
CA GLU A 136 -6.31 -21.23 -7.75
C GLU A 136 -5.35 -21.89 -6.76
N ALA A 137 -4.04 -21.72 -6.94
CA ALA A 137 -3.04 -22.23 -6.01
C ALA A 137 -3.17 -21.55 -4.64
N VAL A 138 -3.25 -20.22 -4.61
CA VAL A 138 -3.37 -19.47 -3.36
C VAL A 138 -4.71 -19.74 -2.65
N GLU A 139 -5.81 -19.93 -3.37
CA GLU A 139 -7.11 -20.32 -2.79
C GLU A 139 -7.03 -21.68 -2.08
N ARG A 140 -6.32 -22.65 -2.68
CA ARG A 140 -6.08 -23.95 -2.04
C ARG A 140 -5.25 -23.81 -0.76
N GLU A 141 -4.17 -23.03 -0.80
CA GLU A 141 -3.34 -22.81 0.41
C GLU A 141 -4.14 -22.15 1.52
N ILE A 142 -4.95 -21.11 1.21
CA ILE A 142 -5.85 -20.48 2.18
C ILE A 142 -6.77 -21.54 2.81
N SER A 143 -7.41 -22.38 2.00
CA SER A 143 -8.35 -23.40 2.47
C SER A 143 -7.68 -24.42 3.39
N LEU A 144 -6.45 -24.83 3.08
CA LEU A 144 -5.64 -25.73 3.92
C LEU A 144 -5.28 -25.07 5.26
N LEU A 145 -4.81 -23.82 5.22
CA LEU A 145 -4.42 -23.08 6.43
C LEU A 145 -5.61 -22.78 7.36
N GLU A 146 -6.77 -22.47 6.81
CA GLU A 146 -8.01 -22.30 7.59
C GLU A 146 -8.43 -23.62 8.26
N GLY A 147 -8.28 -24.76 7.58
CA GLY A 147 -8.52 -26.07 8.17
C GLY A 147 -7.59 -26.40 9.34
N VAL A 148 -6.31 -26.01 9.25
CA VAL A 148 -5.32 -26.18 10.31
C VAL A 148 -5.61 -25.30 11.53
N GLN A 149 -6.17 -24.11 11.36
CA GLN A 149 -6.50 -23.21 12.47
C GLN A 149 -7.77 -23.62 13.24
N ASN A 150 -8.65 -24.40 12.61
CA ASN A 150 -9.96 -24.77 13.16
C ASN A 150 -10.01 -26.20 13.74
N GLY A 151 -8.91 -26.96 13.67
CA GLY A 151 -8.79 -28.34 14.20
C GLY A 151 -7.87 -28.42 15.40
#